data_AF-M6RBV8-F1
#
_entry.id   AF-M6RBV8-F1
#
_cell.length_a   1.000
_cell.length_b   1.000
_cell.length_c   1.000
_cell.angle_alpha   90.00
_cell.angle_beta   90.00
_cell.angle_gamma   90.00
#
_symmetry.space_group_name_H-M   'P 1'
#
loop_
_entity.id
_entity.type
_entity.pdbx_description
1 polymer ?
#
loop_
_entity_poly.entity_id
_entity_poly.type
_entity_poly.pdbx_seq_one_letter_code
_entity_poly.pdbx_strand_id
1 'polypeptide(L)'
;MPGQEVLPYEYMRYPSEMKRERIKAIAKILSGEPVLIFTSVSGFLKTLPPIQTMQGRAIVLKKGKEIDLESLLIQLIDLGYKRVQVCETFGEFSLKGGILDIFSSYSTEPVRIDLFGEEIESIRTFDPDSQRSMTDLDQAVLLPADEYILSEEQKKNIRIF
;
A
#
# COMPACT_ATOMS: atom_id res chain seq x y z
N MET A 1 -10.35 -10.65 -9.35
CA MET A 1 -10.72 -10.04 -8.06
C MET A 1 -11.26 -11.13 -7.15
N PRO A 2 -10.56 -11.46 -6.06
CA PRO A 2 -10.99 -12.54 -5.18
C PRO A 2 -12.17 -12.11 -4.30
N GLY A 3 -13.08 -13.05 -4.03
CA GLY A 3 -14.18 -12.86 -3.08
C GLY A 3 -13.73 -12.95 -1.63
N GLN A 4 -14.68 -13.08 -0.73
CA GLN A 4 -14.39 -13.43 0.66
C GLN A 4 -14.40 -14.96 0.79
N GLU A 5 -13.26 -15.56 1.11
CA GLU A 5 -13.11 -17.00 1.35
C GLU A 5 -13.16 -17.33 2.85
N VAL A 6 -13.96 -16.57 3.59
CA VAL A 6 -14.18 -16.74 5.02
C VAL A 6 -15.66 -16.57 5.27
N LEU A 7 -16.26 -17.44 6.08
CA LEU A 7 -17.69 -17.35 6.36
C LEU A 7 -17.98 -16.03 7.10
N PRO A 8 -19.18 -15.44 6.92
CA PRO A 8 -19.61 -14.32 7.75
C PRO A 8 -19.45 -14.67 9.23
N TYR A 9 -18.82 -13.78 10.00
CA TYR A 9 -18.58 -13.92 11.47
C TYR A 9 -17.55 -14.99 11.88
N GLU A 10 -16.81 -15.56 10.95
CA GLU A 10 -15.68 -16.45 11.27
C GLU A 10 -14.44 -15.63 11.67
N TYR A 11 -13.88 -15.90 12.84
CA TYR A 11 -12.72 -15.20 13.42
C TYR A 11 -11.39 -15.63 12.77
N MET A 12 -11.33 -15.67 11.43
CA MET A 12 -10.06 -15.83 10.71
C MET A 12 -9.66 -14.51 10.05
N ARG A 13 -8.39 -14.13 10.20
CA ARG A 13 -7.81 -13.00 9.48
C ARG A 13 -7.81 -13.33 7.98
N TYR A 14 -8.33 -12.41 7.18
CA TYR A 14 -8.25 -12.50 5.73
C TYR A 14 -6.79 -12.66 5.29
N PRO A 15 -6.48 -13.58 4.36
CA PRO A 15 -5.13 -13.68 3.80
C PRO A 15 -4.73 -12.33 3.17
N SER A 16 -3.55 -11.81 3.55
CA SER A 16 -3.03 -10.52 3.07
C SER A 16 -2.92 -10.47 1.54
N GLU A 17 -2.67 -11.61 0.90
CA GLU A 17 -2.62 -11.75 -0.56
C GLU A 17 -3.96 -11.48 -1.24
N MET A 18 -5.07 -11.99 -0.70
CA MET A 18 -6.40 -11.74 -1.29
C MET A 18 -6.78 -10.26 -1.22
N LYS A 19 -6.46 -9.61 -0.09
CA LYS A 19 -6.65 -8.17 0.08
C LYS A 19 -5.81 -7.40 -0.95
N ARG A 20 -4.54 -7.75 -1.10
CA ARG A 20 -3.64 -7.13 -2.09
C ARG A 20 -4.20 -7.23 -3.52
N GLU A 21 -4.66 -8.41 -3.94
CA GLU A 21 -5.21 -8.60 -5.29
C GLU A 21 -6.52 -7.83 -5.51
N ARG A 22 -7.34 -7.63 -4.46
CA ARG A 22 -8.48 -6.72 -4.54
C ARG A 22 -8.05 -5.26 -4.66
N ILE A 23 -7.11 -4.79 -3.86
CA ILE A 23 -6.59 -3.42 -3.92
C ILE A 23 -6.04 -3.12 -5.32
N LYS A 24 -5.27 -4.05 -5.90
CA LYS A 24 -4.79 -3.93 -7.29
C LYS A 24 -5.92 -3.84 -8.30
N ALA A 25 -6.93 -4.71 -8.18
CA ALA A 25 -8.09 -4.69 -9.08
C ALA A 25 -8.85 -3.35 -8.99
N ILE A 26 -9.08 -2.84 -7.78
CA ILE A 26 -9.71 -1.53 -7.54
C ILE A 26 -8.86 -0.43 -8.17
N ALA A 27 -7.55 -0.41 -7.93
CA ALA A 27 -6.68 0.62 -8.52
C ALA A 27 -6.68 0.61 -10.05
N LYS A 28 -6.76 -0.57 -10.68
CA LYS A 28 -6.91 -0.69 -12.14
C LYS A 28 -8.28 -0.27 -12.65
N ILE A 29 -9.36 -0.47 -11.89
CA ILE A 29 -10.67 0.10 -12.22
C ILE A 29 -10.59 1.64 -12.17
N LEU A 30 -9.91 2.17 -11.16
CA LEU A 30 -9.82 3.63 -10.93
C LEU A 30 -8.84 4.34 -11.86
N SER A 31 -7.93 3.63 -12.54
CA SER A 31 -7.00 4.26 -13.49
C SER A 31 -7.70 4.78 -14.75
N GLY A 32 -8.92 4.32 -15.05
CA GLY A 32 -9.65 4.67 -16.26
C GLY A 32 -9.14 3.99 -17.53
N GLU A 33 -8.12 3.12 -17.41
CA GLU A 33 -7.64 2.29 -18.51
C GLU A 33 -8.62 1.14 -18.79
N PRO A 34 -8.76 0.67 -20.04
CA PRO A 34 -9.51 -0.55 -20.33
C PRO A 34 -8.96 -1.74 -19.52
N VAL A 35 -9.80 -2.36 -18.70
CA VAL A 35 -9.42 -3.48 -17.83
C VAL A 35 -10.42 -4.63 -17.95
N LEU A 36 -9.92 -5.86 -18.01
CA LEU A 36 -10.71 -7.09 -17.89
C LEU A 36 -10.47 -7.71 -16.51
N ILE A 37 -11.55 -7.93 -15.75
CA ILE A 37 -11.47 -8.48 -14.39
C ILE A 37 -12.24 -9.80 -14.33
N PHE A 38 -11.52 -10.88 -14.03
CA PHE A 38 -12.11 -12.16 -13.69
C PHE A 38 -12.44 -12.21 -12.20
N THR A 39 -13.69 -12.52 -11.84
CA THR A 39 -14.15 -12.59 -10.46
C THR A 39 -15.16 -13.71 -10.27
N SER A 40 -15.28 -14.23 -9.05
CA SER A 40 -16.38 -15.12 -8.66
C SER A 40 -17.66 -14.32 -8.39
N VAL A 41 -18.80 -15.02 -8.27
CA VAL A 41 -20.07 -14.43 -7.80
C VAL A 41 -19.90 -13.78 -6.42
N SER A 42 -19.17 -14.43 -5.51
CA SER A 42 -18.90 -13.89 -4.17
C SER A 42 -18.03 -12.63 -4.21
N GLY A 43 -17.08 -12.52 -5.14
CA GLY A 43 -16.30 -11.30 -5.36
C GLY A 43 -17.14 -10.18 -5.95
N PHE A 44 -18.04 -10.50 -6.88
CA PHE A 44 -18.94 -9.51 -7.49
C PHE A 44 -19.94 -8.91 -6.48
N LEU A 45 -20.48 -9.74 -5.58
CA LEU A 45 -21.42 -9.30 -4.55
C LEU A 45 -20.76 -8.62 -3.34
N LYS A 46 -19.42 -8.59 -3.28
CA LYS A 46 -18.71 -7.98 -2.15
C LYS A 46 -18.91 -6.47 -2.18
N THR A 47 -19.44 -5.92 -1.08
CA THR A 47 -19.48 -4.47 -0.87
C THR A 47 -18.06 -3.93 -0.72
N LEU A 48 -17.67 -3.04 -1.63
CA LEU A 48 -16.41 -2.32 -1.59
C LEU A 48 -16.60 -0.97 -0.89
N PRO A 49 -15.52 -0.42 -0.29
CA PRO A 49 -15.54 0.94 0.22
C PRO A 49 -15.82 1.94 -0.92
N PRO A 50 -16.40 3.12 -0.61
CA PRO A 50 -16.66 4.14 -1.61
C PRO A 50 -15.39 4.49 -2.38
N ILE A 51 -15.47 4.67 -3.70
CA ILE A 51 -14.31 4.96 -4.57
C ILE A 51 -13.48 6.15 -4.04
N GLN A 52 -14.15 7.13 -3.45
CA GLN A 52 -13.54 8.33 -2.88
C GLN A 52 -12.55 8.03 -1.74
N THR A 53 -12.63 6.86 -1.09
CA THR A 53 -11.67 6.46 -0.05
C THR A 53 -10.32 6.02 -0.62
N MET A 54 -10.27 5.64 -1.90
CA MET A 54 -9.06 5.17 -2.59
C MET A 54 -8.56 6.17 -3.64
N GLN A 55 -9.47 6.93 -4.25
CA GLN A 55 -9.14 7.88 -5.32
C GLN A 55 -8.25 9.02 -4.81
N GLY A 56 -7.17 9.31 -5.53
CA GLY A 56 -6.24 10.39 -5.19
C GLY A 56 -5.31 10.11 -4.00
N ARG A 57 -5.30 8.88 -3.47
CA ARG A 57 -4.48 8.48 -2.31
C ARG A 57 -3.21 7.71 -2.65
N ALA A 58 -2.87 7.63 -3.94
CA ALA A 58 -1.61 7.08 -4.37
C ALA A 58 -0.48 8.07 -4.09
N ILE A 59 0.62 7.60 -3.51
CA ILE A 59 1.84 8.41 -3.33
C ILE A 59 2.79 8.06 -4.47
N VAL A 60 3.32 9.07 -5.15
CA VAL A 60 4.32 8.90 -6.20
C VAL A 60 5.61 9.54 -5.73
N LEU A 61 6.64 8.72 -5.55
CA LEU A 61 7.98 9.14 -5.13
C LEU A 61 8.89 9.05 -6.35
N LYS A 62 9.66 10.12 -6.63
CA LYS A 62 10.53 10.19 -7.80
C LYS A 62 11.95 10.51 -7.37
N LYS A 63 12.92 9.88 -8.03
CA LYS A 63 14.34 10.19 -7.83
C LYS A 63 14.63 11.67 -8.10
N GLY A 64 15.49 12.29 -7.29
CA GLY A 64 15.86 13.70 -7.36
C GLY A 64 14.79 14.68 -6.92
N LYS A 65 13.78 14.21 -6.15
CA LYS A 65 12.77 15.08 -5.54
C LYS A 65 12.99 15.15 -4.04
N GLU A 66 12.76 16.34 -3.49
CA GLU A 66 12.69 16.56 -2.06
C GLU A 66 11.36 16.03 -1.51
N ILE A 67 11.42 15.50 -0.28
CA ILE A 67 10.28 15.00 0.46
C ILE A 67 10.32 15.49 1.90
N ASP A 68 9.14 15.79 2.44
CA ASP A 68 8.95 15.88 3.89
C ASP A 68 8.78 14.45 4.42
N LEU A 69 9.85 13.93 5.03
CA LEU A 69 9.87 12.56 5.54
C LEU A 69 8.82 12.35 6.64
N GLU A 70 8.62 13.32 7.55
CA GLU A 70 7.67 13.17 8.64
C GLU A 70 6.24 13.07 8.10
N SER A 71 5.89 13.97 7.16
CA SER A 71 4.59 13.93 6.49
C SER A 71 4.38 12.62 5.72
N LEU A 72 5.40 12.13 5.01
CA LEU A 72 5.33 10.86 4.30
C LEU A 72 5.05 9.68 5.26
N LEU A 73 5.72 9.64 6.41
CA LEU A 73 5.51 8.57 7.40
C LEU A 73 4.09 8.57 7.97
N ILE A 74 3.54 9.75 8.26
CA ILE A 74 2.15 9.90 8.72
C ILE A 74 1.20 9.42 7.62
N GLN A 75 1.42 9.85 6.38
CA GLN A 75 0.61 9.42 5.24
C GLN A 75 0.66 7.90 5.04
N LEU A 76 1.82 7.25 5.19
CA LEU A 76 1.92 5.78 5.09
C LEU A 76 1.04 5.09 6.16
N ILE A 77 1.09 5.55 7.40
CA ILE A 77 0.23 5.02 8.48
C ILE A 77 -1.24 5.25 8.14
N ASP A 78 -1.60 6.43 7.64
CA ASP A 78 -2.96 6.76 7.23
C ASP A 78 -3.45 5.90 6.07
N LEU A 79 -2.56 5.49 5.17
CA LEU A 79 -2.86 4.56 4.08
C LEU A 79 -2.93 3.08 4.53
N GLY A 80 -2.80 2.82 5.83
CA GLY A 80 -2.90 1.50 6.43
C GLY A 80 -1.59 0.72 6.47
N TYR A 81 -0.44 1.36 6.20
CA TYR A 81 0.84 0.70 6.33
C TYR A 81 1.26 0.55 7.79
N LYS A 82 1.95 -0.54 8.09
CA LYS A 82 2.48 -0.87 9.41
C LYS A 82 3.98 -0.57 9.46
N ARG A 83 4.39 0.23 10.45
CA ARG A 83 5.81 0.43 10.75
C ARG A 83 6.39 -0.80 11.42
N VAL A 84 7.50 -1.31 10.89
CA VAL A 84 8.22 -2.48 11.38
C VAL A 84 9.74 -2.22 11.44
N GLN A 85 10.48 -3.14 12.06
CA GLN A 85 11.94 -3.05 12.11
C GLN A 85 12.58 -3.50 10.78
N VAL A 86 12.05 -4.55 10.17
CA VAL A 86 12.48 -5.11 8.89
C VAL A 86 11.24 -5.28 8.03
N CYS A 87 11.28 -4.76 6.80
CA CYS A 87 10.16 -4.81 5.87
C CYS A 87 10.23 -6.12 5.07
N GLU A 88 9.27 -7.01 5.29
CA GLU A 88 9.27 -8.36 4.71
C GLU A 88 7.97 -8.63 3.94
N THR A 89 6.84 -8.06 4.36
CA THR A 89 5.53 -8.36 3.79
C THR A 89 4.74 -7.11 3.35
N PHE A 90 3.73 -7.32 2.51
CA PHE A 90 2.89 -6.24 1.97
C PHE A 90 2.24 -5.38 3.05
N GLY A 91 2.23 -4.07 2.81
CA GLY A 91 1.66 -3.10 3.72
C GLY A 91 2.60 -2.77 4.89
N GLU A 92 3.87 -3.17 4.82
CA GLU A 92 4.86 -2.80 5.81
C GLU A 92 5.80 -1.71 5.28
N PHE A 93 6.36 -0.94 6.21
CA PHE A 93 7.50 -0.09 5.95
C PHE A 93 8.46 -0.05 7.14
N SER A 94 9.73 0.22 6.87
CA SER A 94 10.75 0.47 7.90
C SER A 94 11.54 1.74 7.55
N LEU A 95 12.01 2.44 8.57
CA LEU A 95 12.90 3.59 8.41
C LEU A 95 14.12 3.40 9.31
N LYS A 96 15.31 3.40 8.71
CA LYS A 96 16.58 3.27 9.41
C LYS A 96 17.59 4.26 8.84
N GLY A 97 17.86 5.34 9.59
CA GLY A 97 18.68 6.44 9.09
C GLY A 97 17.99 7.11 7.90
N GLY A 98 18.70 7.26 6.78
CA GLY A 98 18.15 7.77 5.51
C GLY A 98 17.49 6.71 4.63
N ILE A 99 17.38 5.45 5.08
CA ILE A 99 16.83 4.37 4.26
C ILE A 99 15.39 4.08 4.67
N LEU A 100 14.48 4.24 3.71
CA LEU A 100 13.05 3.94 3.84
C LEU A 100 12.70 2.75 2.95
N ASP A 101 12.38 1.60 3.57
CA ASP A 101 11.90 0.41 2.87
C ASP A 101 10.38 0.35 2.95
N ILE A 102 9.72 0.07 1.83
CA ILE A 102 8.26 0.03 1.73
C ILE A 102 7.83 -1.14 0.84
N PHE A 103 6.93 -1.98 1.32
CA PHE A 103 6.32 -3.03 0.50
C PHE A 103 4.89 -2.66 0.10
N SER A 104 4.76 -2.01 -1.06
CA SER A 104 3.44 -1.57 -1.54
C SER A 104 2.56 -2.71 -2.03
N SER A 105 1.24 -2.56 -1.86
CA SER A 105 0.23 -3.46 -2.43
C SER A 105 0.28 -3.52 -3.97
N TYR A 106 0.75 -2.45 -4.63
CA TYR A 106 0.86 -2.35 -6.09
C TYR A 106 2.01 -3.17 -6.67
N SER A 107 3.21 -2.96 -6.13
CA SER A 107 4.46 -3.51 -6.67
C SER A 107 4.61 -4.99 -6.36
N THR A 108 5.23 -5.75 -7.26
CA THR A 108 5.60 -7.15 -7.02
C THR A 108 6.68 -7.31 -5.96
N GLU A 109 7.62 -6.37 -5.95
CA GLU A 109 8.78 -6.30 -5.07
C GLU A 109 8.69 -5.07 -4.16
N PRO A 110 9.25 -5.11 -2.94
CA PRO A 110 9.36 -3.94 -2.10
C PRO A 110 10.41 -2.98 -2.67
N VAL A 111 10.28 -1.72 -2.30
CA VAL A 111 11.18 -0.64 -2.74
C VAL A 111 11.96 -0.09 -1.55
N ARG A 112 13.24 0.17 -1.79
CA ARG A 112 14.18 0.83 -0.89
C ARG A 112 14.47 2.21 -1.44
N ILE A 113 14.22 3.22 -0.62
CA ILE A 113 14.42 4.63 -0.94
C ILE A 113 15.58 5.12 -0.08
N ASP A 114 16.62 5.62 -0.74
CA ASP A 114 17.80 6.18 -0.10
C ASP A 114 17.67 7.71 -0.09
N LEU A 115 17.74 8.31 1.09
CA LEU A 115 17.55 9.74 1.32
C LEU A 115 18.86 10.39 1.72
N PHE A 116 19.20 11.49 1.06
CA PHE A 116 20.28 12.38 1.45
C PHE A 116 19.69 13.70 1.95
N GLY A 117 19.56 13.83 3.27
CA GLY A 117 18.77 14.91 3.87
C GLY A 117 17.28 14.73 3.52
N GLU A 118 16.73 15.67 2.77
CA GLU A 118 15.33 15.65 2.32
C GLU A 118 15.19 15.16 0.87
N GLU A 119 16.28 14.91 0.15
CA GLU A 119 16.24 14.50 -1.27
C GLU A 119 16.25 12.97 -1.44
N ILE A 120 15.43 12.46 -2.35
CA ILE A 120 15.47 11.07 -2.82
C ILE A 120 16.67 10.87 -3.76
N GLU A 121 17.74 10.31 -3.22
CA GLU A 121 18.97 10.02 -3.97
C GLU A 121 18.79 8.80 -4.90
N SER A 122 18.17 7.73 -4.40
CA SER A 122 17.91 6.54 -5.19
C SER A 122 16.65 5.79 -4.78
N ILE A 123 16.05 5.08 -5.72
CA ILE A 123 14.94 4.17 -5.50
C ILE A 123 15.34 2.84 -6.15
N ARG A 124 15.30 1.76 -5.38
CA ARG A 124 15.69 0.41 -5.82
C ARG A 124 14.65 -0.60 -5.39
N THR A 125 14.37 -1.63 -6.19
CA THR A 125 13.71 -2.82 -5.64
C THR A 125 14.69 -3.60 -4.76
N PHE A 126 14.18 -4.40 -3.83
CA PHE A 126 15.03 -5.30 -3.04
C PHE A 126 14.32 -6.63 -2.77
N ASP A 127 15.10 -7.66 -2.51
CA ASP A 127 14.57 -8.98 -2.15
C ASP A 127 14.20 -9.00 -0.64
N PRO A 128 12.94 -9.25 -0.25
CA PRO A 128 12.49 -9.15 1.14
C PRO A 128 13.13 -10.19 2.07
N ASP A 129 13.59 -11.33 1.56
CA ASP A 129 14.21 -12.37 2.39
C ASP A 129 15.69 -12.07 2.67
N SER A 130 16.44 -11.73 1.62
CA SER A 130 17.88 -11.46 1.70
C SER A 130 18.23 -10.00 2.00
N GLN A 131 17.25 -9.09 1.90
CA GLN A 131 17.38 -7.65 2.12
C GLN A 131 18.37 -6.95 1.17
N ARG A 132 18.65 -7.57 0.02
CA ARG A 132 19.59 -7.08 -1.00
C ARG A 132 18.86 -6.27 -2.06
N SER A 133 19.39 -5.09 -2.37
CA SER A 133 18.92 -4.27 -3.48
C SER A 133 19.11 -4.99 -4.83
N MET A 134 18.19 -4.77 -5.76
CA MET A 134 18.14 -5.42 -7.06
C MET A 134 18.14 -4.41 -8.19
N THR A 135 16.98 -3.85 -8.56
CA THR A 135 16.84 -3.02 -9.77
C THR A 135 16.61 -1.56 -9.42
N ASP A 136 17.34 -0.63 -10.06
CA ASP A 136 17.09 0.81 -9.93
C ASP A 136 15.78 1.23 -10.62
N LEU A 137 15.07 2.17 -10.01
CA LEU A 137 13.81 2.75 -10.50
C LEU A 137 13.90 4.28 -10.53
N ASP A 138 13.27 4.90 -11.52
CA ASP A 138 13.10 6.36 -11.57
C ASP A 138 12.01 6.85 -10.61
N GLN A 139 11.03 6.00 -10.33
CA GLN A 139 9.90 6.31 -9.47
C GLN A 139 9.32 5.07 -8.78
N ALA A 140 8.70 5.29 -7.62
CA ALA A 140 7.87 4.30 -6.92
C ALA A 140 6.44 4.83 -6.78
N VAL A 141 5.46 3.97 -7.01
CA VAL A 141 4.03 4.26 -6.80
C VAL A 141 3.55 3.42 -5.62
N LEU A 142 3.06 4.08 -4.59
CA LEU A 142 2.54 3.46 -3.39
C LEU A 142 1.03 3.60 -3.37
N LEU A 143 0.33 2.48 -3.42
CA LEU A 143 -1.12 2.43 -3.20
C LEU A 143 -1.44 2.24 -1.72
N PRO A 144 -2.66 2.54 -1.27
CA PRO A 144 -3.21 2.04 -0.02
C PRO A 144 -2.82 0.60 0.33
N ALA A 145 -2.46 0.35 1.58
CA ALA A 145 -2.20 -1.00 2.10
C ALA A 145 -3.48 -1.68 2.60
N ASP A 146 -4.55 -0.92 2.84
CA ASP A 146 -5.87 -1.44 3.20
C ASP A 146 -6.98 -0.91 2.28
N GLU A 147 -8.05 -1.70 2.13
CA GLU A 147 -9.27 -1.31 1.42
C GLU A 147 -10.03 -0.26 2.25
N TYR A 148 -10.08 -0.46 3.57
CA TYR A 148 -10.85 0.39 4.48
C TYR A 148 -9.98 1.46 5.11
N ILE A 149 -9.62 2.47 4.33
CA ILE A 149 -8.94 3.64 4.89
C ILE A 149 -9.96 4.61 5.47
N LEU A 150 -9.88 4.85 6.77
CA LEU A 150 -10.67 5.86 7.44
C LEU A 150 -10.18 7.26 7.05
N SER A 151 -11.10 8.13 6.61
CA SER A 151 -10.85 9.56 6.57
C SER A 151 -10.67 10.14 7.98
N GLU A 152 -10.03 11.30 8.09
CA GLU A 152 -9.89 12.02 9.36
C GLU A 152 -11.24 12.28 10.05
N GLU A 153 -12.30 12.55 9.28
CA GLU A 153 -13.66 12.69 9.79
C GLU A 153 -14.21 11.38 10.36
N GLN A 154 -13.98 10.26 9.68
CA GLN A 154 -14.37 8.93 10.16
C GLN A 154 -13.57 8.52 11.40
N LYS A 155 -12.26 8.81 11.46
CA LYS A 155 -11.44 8.56 12.66
C LYS A 155 -11.96 9.34 13.87
N LYS A 156 -12.37 10.60 13.69
CA LYS A 156 -12.96 11.42 14.76
C LYS A 156 -14.31 10.88 15.26
N ASN A 157 -15.10 10.30 14.36
CA ASN A 157 -16.40 9.70 14.69
C ASN A 157 -16.27 8.30 15.32
N ILE A 158 -15.12 7.63 15.17
CA ILE A 158 -14.77 6.38 15.87
C ILE A 158 -14.06 6.73 17.19
N ARG A 159 -14.69 7.56 18.03
CA ARG A 159 -14.35 7.62 19.46
C ARG A 159 -15.01 6.42 20.13
N ILE A 160 -14.22 5.36 20.27
CA ILE A 160 -14.55 4.19 21.08
C ILE A 160 -14.69 4.66 22.53
N PHE A 161 -15.76 4.19 23.19
CA PHE A 161 -16.03 4.37 24.62
C PHE A 161 -14.85 3.98 25.51
#